data_AF-A0A6I3SS00-F1
#
_entry.id   AF-A0A6I3SS00-F1
#
_cell.length_a   1.000
_cell.length_b   1.000
_cell.length_c   1.000
_cell.angle_alpha   90.00
_cell.angle_beta   90.00
_cell.angle_gamma   90.00
#
_symmetry.space_group_name_H-M   'P 1'
#
loop_
_entity.id
_entity.type
_entity.pdbx_description
1 polymer ?
#
loop_
_entity_poly.entity_id
_entity_poly.type
_entity_poly.pdbx_seq_one_letter_code
_entity_poly.pdbx_strand_id
1 'polypeptide(L)'
;MKKAIDVQAAVAIASLEAIAAKTQGTFGVGGVMLDSFGSVLQAVHNNVIRNGLVYDPTAHGERQLIDWYYAQSAKGRALPPPHEITIVTSLDPCCMCAGAILAGGFNVVVAANDRQAGVNHEGDGSFTALPEGLREQARATFAYPAVLGSSSYARTAIGATPPPFFIGKTIAEPTQALCSLVFEATAESVTGLFDADPPREQLRDPGTLPPEHPIVRALKRTCPDALTYRCTPQRPDAGLAPYLQHAARRDRAQGGPGDAVVLLDAFGNLLLRCHGQRSQSAIRTAFMECTRAYAQLRYKLMEGATPAQQDEVRQYLGHPRDGTFVFAQGPGDDAAGFMNLGAYGSTMEGPLPAHNPAQFQYVLPALDEARLAELCADMPPLYRQRIGTRPMQVRDAALVAALRA
;
A
#
# COMPACT_ATOMS: atom_id res chain seq x y z
N MET A 1 36.31 -6.81 6.69
CA MET A 1 36.36 -5.40 7.15
C MET A 1 34.94 -4.95 7.42
N LYS A 2 34.64 -4.42 8.61
CA LYS A 2 33.34 -3.77 8.91
C LYS A 2 33.24 -2.51 8.04
N LYS A 3 32.35 -2.48 7.05
CA LYS A 3 32.06 -1.28 6.26
C LYS A 3 31.05 -0.42 7.03
N ALA A 4 31.53 0.27 8.05
CA ALA A 4 30.66 1.13 8.84
C ALA A 4 30.21 2.34 7.99
N ILE A 5 28.90 2.59 7.91
CA ILE A 5 28.29 3.72 7.21
C ILE A 5 27.75 4.72 8.24
N ASP A 6 27.69 6.01 7.90
CA ASP A 6 27.01 7.01 8.72
C ASP A 6 25.49 7.01 8.41
N VAL A 7 24.63 7.26 9.41
CA VAL A 7 23.20 7.51 9.17
C VAL A 7 23.02 8.59 8.11
N GLN A 8 23.80 9.67 8.19
CA GLN A 8 23.77 10.75 7.22
C GLN A 8 24.06 10.27 5.80
N ALA A 9 25.03 9.36 5.63
CA ALA A 9 25.39 8.82 4.33
C ALA A 9 24.30 7.89 3.77
N ALA A 10 23.68 7.07 4.62
CA ALA A 10 22.56 6.22 4.20
C ALA A 10 21.33 7.05 3.81
N VAL A 11 21.02 8.10 4.58
CA VAL A 11 19.94 9.04 4.26
C VAL A 11 20.24 9.81 2.97
N ALA A 12 21.50 10.16 2.70
CA ALA A 12 21.88 10.77 1.43
C ALA A 12 21.54 9.86 0.23
N ILE A 13 21.77 8.54 0.34
CA ILE A 13 21.37 7.57 -0.71
C ILE A 13 19.84 7.57 -0.88
N ALA A 14 19.07 7.48 0.21
CA ALA A 14 17.62 7.55 0.14
C ALA A 14 17.11 8.87 -0.47
N SER A 15 17.78 9.99 -0.19
CA SER A 15 17.44 11.30 -0.77
C SER A 15 17.72 11.40 -2.27
N LEU A 16 18.76 10.72 -2.77
CA LEU A 16 19.03 10.63 -4.20
C LEU A 16 17.93 9.84 -4.92
N GLU A 17 17.44 8.77 -4.30
CA GLU A 17 16.28 8.04 -4.82
C GLU A 17 15.02 8.91 -4.78
N ALA A 18 14.79 9.74 -3.75
CA ALA A 18 13.68 10.69 -3.75
C ALA A 18 13.76 11.68 -4.95
N ILE A 19 14.96 12.17 -5.29
CA ILE A 19 15.19 12.99 -6.49
C ILE A 19 14.92 12.20 -7.78
N ALA A 20 15.31 10.92 -7.84
CA ALA A 20 15.02 10.06 -8.98
C ALA A 20 13.50 9.87 -9.16
N ALA A 21 12.76 9.67 -8.07
CA ALA A 21 11.29 9.61 -8.08
C ALA A 21 10.67 10.90 -8.63
N LYS A 22 11.12 12.06 -8.16
CA LYS A 22 10.69 13.36 -8.71
C LYS A 22 10.98 13.44 -10.21
N THR A 23 12.14 13.00 -10.65
CA THR A 23 12.53 13.00 -12.07
C THR A 23 11.63 12.08 -12.91
N GLN A 24 11.21 10.94 -12.36
CA GLN A 24 10.23 10.05 -12.99
C GLN A 24 8.81 10.63 -13.04
N GLY A 25 8.51 11.65 -12.23
CA GLY A 25 7.17 12.22 -12.10
C GLY A 25 6.26 11.42 -11.15
N THR A 26 6.85 10.78 -10.14
CA THR A 26 6.11 10.11 -9.06
C THR A 26 6.41 10.74 -7.69
N PHE A 27 5.84 10.21 -6.61
CA PHE A 27 6.01 10.76 -5.27
C PHE A 27 7.49 10.76 -4.90
N GLY A 28 8.01 11.93 -4.49
CA GLY A 28 9.40 12.19 -4.13
C GLY A 28 9.89 11.46 -2.88
N VAL A 29 9.85 10.13 -2.89
CA VAL A 29 10.20 9.26 -1.77
C VAL A 29 11.19 8.20 -2.26
N GLY A 30 12.24 7.97 -1.48
CA GLY A 30 13.28 6.99 -1.77
C GLY A 30 13.66 6.18 -0.55
N GLY A 31 14.24 5.01 -0.78
CA GLY A 31 14.69 4.13 0.29
C GLY A 31 15.92 3.32 -0.08
N VAL A 32 16.65 2.90 0.95
CA VAL A 32 17.80 2.00 0.83
C VAL A 32 17.73 0.92 1.89
N MET A 33 18.04 -0.32 1.51
CA MET A 33 18.13 -1.46 2.40
C MET A 33 19.60 -1.77 2.70
N LEU A 34 19.93 -1.90 3.99
CA LEU A 34 21.27 -2.20 4.50
C LEU A 34 21.29 -3.55 5.22
N ASP A 35 22.40 -4.26 5.11
CA ASP A 35 22.70 -5.42 5.96
C ASP A 35 23.19 -5.01 7.37
N SER A 36 23.42 -5.99 8.24
CA SER A 36 23.91 -5.78 9.62
C SER A 36 25.33 -5.22 9.71
N PHE A 37 26.03 -5.06 8.59
CA PHE A 37 27.34 -4.42 8.52
C PHE A 37 27.29 -3.01 7.96
N GLY A 38 26.12 -2.51 7.54
CA GLY A 38 25.95 -1.22 6.87
C GLY A 38 26.20 -1.26 5.36
N SER A 39 26.30 -2.45 4.75
CA SER A 39 26.44 -2.57 3.30
C SER A 39 25.10 -2.35 2.63
N VAL A 40 25.10 -1.54 1.57
CA VAL A 40 23.91 -1.33 0.72
C VAL A 40 23.59 -2.61 -0.04
N LEU A 41 22.42 -3.18 0.22
CA LEU A 41 21.88 -4.33 -0.48
C LEU A 41 21.09 -3.91 -1.72
N GLN A 42 20.28 -2.85 -1.60
CA GLN A 42 19.45 -2.31 -2.66
C GLN A 42 19.02 -0.87 -2.33
N ALA A 43 18.90 -0.01 -3.34
CA ALA A 43 18.25 1.30 -3.25
C ALA A 43 17.16 1.40 -4.32
N VAL A 44 16.04 2.04 -3.99
CA VAL A 44 14.90 2.23 -4.90
C VAL A 44 14.14 3.51 -4.57
N HIS A 45 13.56 4.11 -5.59
CA HIS A 45 12.59 5.18 -5.46
C HIS A 45 11.15 4.67 -5.57
N ASN A 46 10.20 5.49 -5.13
CA ASN A 46 8.77 5.25 -5.34
C ASN A 46 8.50 5.01 -6.84
N ASN A 47 7.58 4.10 -7.16
CA ASN A 47 7.23 3.70 -8.52
C ASN A 47 5.71 3.68 -8.74
N VAL A 48 4.95 4.47 -7.96
CA VAL A 48 3.49 4.54 -8.07
C VAL A 48 3.06 5.01 -9.46
N ILE A 49 3.78 5.98 -10.02
CA ILE A 49 3.58 6.49 -11.37
C ILE A 49 4.76 6.09 -12.25
N ARG A 50 4.45 5.61 -13.47
CA ARG A 50 5.42 5.48 -14.56
C ARG A 50 4.80 6.04 -15.83
N ASN A 51 5.57 6.80 -16.61
CA ASN A 51 5.11 7.36 -17.88
C ASN A 51 3.78 8.14 -17.76
N GLY A 52 3.56 8.84 -16.64
CA GLY A 52 2.34 9.61 -16.36
C GLY A 52 1.09 8.76 -16.03
N LEU A 53 1.23 7.45 -15.85
CA LEU A 53 0.15 6.52 -15.53
C LEU A 53 0.39 5.84 -14.17
N VAL A 54 -0.69 5.55 -13.45
CA VAL A 54 -0.62 4.72 -12.23
C VAL A 54 -0.15 3.32 -12.62
N TYR A 55 1.03 2.95 -12.14
CA TYR A 55 1.68 1.66 -12.39
C TYR A 55 1.31 0.64 -11.31
N ASP A 56 1.62 0.95 -10.04
CA ASP A 56 1.25 0.14 -8.88
C ASP A 56 1.09 1.09 -7.69
N PRO A 57 -0.13 1.34 -7.18
CA PRO A 57 -0.36 2.24 -6.05
C PRO A 57 0.38 1.79 -4.79
N THR A 58 0.84 0.54 -4.71
CA THR A 58 1.59 0.03 -3.56
C THR A 58 3.11 0.08 -3.74
N ALA A 59 3.61 0.59 -4.87
CA ALA A 59 5.04 0.62 -5.19
C ALA A 59 5.79 1.75 -4.49
N HIS A 60 5.65 1.82 -3.16
CA HIS A 60 6.45 2.68 -2.30
C HIS A 60 7.88 2.13 -2.15
N GLY A 61 8.83 2.98 -1.77
CA GLY A 61 10.24 2.58 -1.67
C GLY A 61 10.43 1.41 -0.70
N GLU A 62 9.90 1.54 0.52
CA GLU A 62 10.00 0.53 1.58
C GLU A 62 9.35 -0.80 1.16
N ARG A 63 8.18 -0.73 0.53
CA ARG A 63 7.45 -1.92 0.07
C ARG A 63 8.23 -2.66 -1.01
N GLN A 64 8.81 -1.94 -1.96
CA GLN A 64 9.63 -2.51 -3.03
C GLN A 64 10.91 -3.15 -2.49
N LEU A 65 11.54 -2.54 -1.47
CA LEU A 65 12.70 -3.13 -0.78
C LEU A 65 12.35 -4.46 -0.12
N ILE A 66 11.21 -4.55 0.57
CA ILE A 66 10.75 -5.79 1.20
C ILE A 66 10.41 -6.86 0.15
N ASP A 67 9.73 -6.49 -0.95
CA ASP A 67 9.48 -7.42 -2.06
C ASP A 67 10.77 -7.93 -2.68
N TRP A 68 11.74 -7.04 -2.89
CA TRP A 68 13.06 -7.40 -3.39
C TRP A 68 13.74 -8.39 -2.44
N TYR A 69 13.74 -8.15 -1.13
CA TYR A 69 14.35 -9.02 -0.13
C TYR A 69 13.81 -10.45 -0.23
N TYR A 70 12.48 -10.61 -0.17
CA TYR A 70 11.88 -11.94 -0.24
C TYR A 70 12.08 -12.61 -1.61
N ALA A 71 12.02 -11.84 -2.71
CA ALA A 71 12.30 -12.36 -4.04
C ALA A 71 13.76 -12.85 -4.20
N GLN A 72 14.72 -12.19 -3.57
CA GLN A 72 16.13 -12.63 -3.58
C GLN A 72 16.34 -13.85 -2.68
N SER A 73 15.75 -13.88 -1.48
CA SER A 73 15.79 -15.05 -0.60
C SER A 73 15.18 -16.29 -1.28
N ALA A 74 14.06 -16.13 -1.98
CA ALA A 74 13.43 -17.20 -2.75
C ALA A 74 14.29 -17.70 -3.93
N LYS A 75 15.20 -16.86 -4.46
CA LYS A 75 16.21 -17.25 -5.46
C LYS A 75 17.45 -17.90 -4.84
N GLY A 76 17.48 -18.12 -3.53
CA GLY A 76 18.59 -18.73 -2.81
C GLY A 76 19.74 -17.78 -2.49
N ARG A 77 19.56 -16.46 -2.63
CA ARG A 77 20.57 -15.49 -2.17
C ARG A 77 20.63 -15.55 -0.65
N ALA A 78 21.83 -15.77 -0.10
CA ALA A 78 22.05 -15.67 1.35
C ALA A 78 21.90 -14.20 1.78
N LEU A 79 20.81 -13.91 2.50
CA LEU A 79 20.51 -12.61 3.10
C LEU A 79 20.37 -12.76 4.62
N PRO A 80 20.80 -11.77 5.43
CA PRO A 80 20.53 -11.75 6.86
C PRO A 80 19.03 -11.86 7.15
N PRO A 81 18.62 -12.38 8.31
CA PRO A 81 17.21 -12.39 8.69
C PRO A 81 16.66 -10.95 8.79
N PRO A 82 15.35 -10.72 8.62
CA PRO A 82 14.79 -9.36 8.56
C PRO A 82 15.13 -8.45 9.74
N HIS A 83 15.22 -9.00 10.96
CA HIS A 83 15.55 -8.24 12.17
C HIS A 83 17.01 -7.76 12.21
N GLU A 84 17.86 -8.24 11.30
CA GLU A 84 19.23 -7.75 11.09
C GLU A 84 19.34 -6.77 9.92
N ILE A 85 18.26 -6.57 9.16
CA ILE A 85 18.19 -5.65 8.04
C ILE A 85 17.67 -4.29 8.53
N THR A 86 18.20 -3.22 7.95
CA THR A 86 17.73 -1.85 8.18
C THR A 86 17.28 -1.21 6.88
N ILE A 87 16.04 -0.75 6.83
CA ILE A 87 15.51 0.09 5.76
C ILE A 87 15.74 1.55 6.16
N VAL A 88 16.41 2.35 5.35
CA VAL A 88 16.50 3.79 5.53
C VAL A 88 15.58 4.44 4.51
N THR A 89 14.60 5.22 4.98
CA THR A 89 13.59 5.87 4.13
C THR A 89 13.72 7.39 4.20
N SER A 90 13.49 8.06 3.07
CA SER A 90 13.56 9.52 2.99
C SER A 90 12.41 10.19 3.73
N LEU A 91 11.27 9.53 3.92
CA LEU A 91 10.05 10.08 4.50
C LEU A 91 9.43 9.07 5.47
N ASP A 92 8.74 9.56 6.50
CA ASP A 92 8.05 8.72 7.50
C ASP A 92 7.15 7.67 6.84
N PRO A 93 7.32 6.36 7.15
CA PRO A 93 6.52 5.32 6.54
C PRO A 93 5.03 5.58 6.72
N CYS A 94 4.28 5.52 5.63
CA CYS A 94 2.82 5.55 5.69
C CYS A 94 2.27 4.27 6.34
N CYS A 95 0.97 4.21 6.60
CA CYS A 95 0.36 3.06 7.28
C CYS A 95 0.64 1.71 6.56
N MET A 96 0.68 1.72 5.23
CA MET A 96 1.01 0.54 4.42
C MET A 96 2.46 0.09 4.66
N CYS A 97 3.41 1.03 4.52
CA CYS A 97 4.84 0.74 4.65
C CYS A 97 5.20 0.34 6.08
N ALA A 98 4.64 1.02 7.09
CA ALA A 98 4.84 0.67 8.49
C ALA A 98 4.30 -0.73 8.81
N GLY A 99 3.07 -1.05 8.37
CA GLY A 99 2.51 -2.40 8.52
C GLY A 99 3.38 -3.46 7.83
N ALA A 100 3.90 -3.17 6.64
CA ALA A 100 4.81 -4.06 5.92
C ALA A 100 6.15 -4.29 6.66
N ILE A 101 6.76 -3.22 7.19
CA ILE A 101 8.00 -3.27 7.97
C ILE A 101 7.80 -4.10 9.25
N LEU A 102 6.72 -3.85 9.98
CA LEU A 102 6.38 -4.56 11.21
C LEU A 102 6.07 -6.04 10.96
N ALA A 103 5.27 -6.34 9.93
CA ALA A 103 4.94 -7.72 9.54
C ALA A 103 6.17 -8.50 9.08
N GLY A 104 7.13 -7.84 8.41
CA GLY A 104 8.38 -8.42 7.98
C GLY A 104 9.43 -8.53 9.09
N GLY A 105 9.30 -7.77 10.17
CA GLY A 105 10.27 -7.73 11.28
C GLY A 105 11.55 -6.96 10.94
N PHE A 106 11.46 -5.94 10.08
CA PHE A 106 12.60 -5.11 9.68
C PHE A 106 12.82 -3.94 10.64
N ASN A 107 14.06 -3.44 10.72
CA ASN A 107 14.33 -2.14 11.35
C ASN A 107 14.17 -1.02 10.32
N VAL A 108 13.82 0.19 10.78
CA VAL A 108 13.75 1.37 9.91
C VAL A 108 14.43 2.58 10.51
N VAL A 109 15.13 3.36 9.67
CA VAL A 109 15.67 4.68 9.97
C VAL A 109 14.94 5.70 9.08
N VAL A 110 14.35 6.71 9.69
CA VAL A 110 13.50 7.68 9.00
C VAL A 110 14.18 9.03 8.88
N ALA A 111 14.24 9.59 7.67
CA ALA A 111 14.84 10.90 7.44
C ALA A 111 13.88 12.05 7.74
N ALA A 112 12.84 12.28 6.92
CA ALA A 112 11.86 13.34 7.13
C ALA A 112 10.60 12.84 7.83
N ASN A 113 9.90 13.72 8.56
CA ASN A 113 8.58 13.41 9.13
C ASN A 113 7.49 13.64 8.07
N ASP A 114 6.38 12.89 8.17
CA ASP A 114 5.16 13.10 7.38
C ASP A 114 3.97 13.29 8.31
N ARG A 115 3.43 14.51 8.35
CA ARG A 115 2.27 14.86 9.19
C ARG A 115 0.92 14.44 8.62
N GLN A 116 0.88 13.99 7.37
CA GLN A 116 -0.35 13.62 6.66
C GLN A 116 -0.56 12.11 6.63
N ALA A 117 0.46 11.34 6.23
CA ALA A 117 0.35 9.89 6.06
C ALA A 117 1.23 9.06 7.00
N GLY A 118 2.25 9.67 7.60
CA GLY A 118 3.25 9.00 8.43
C GLY A 118 2.68 8.40 9.71
N VAL A 119 3.18 7.23 10.12
CA VAL A 119 2.74 6.60 11.38
C VAL A 119 3.21 7.35 12.63
N ASN A 120 4.20 8.23 12.51
CA ASN A 120 4.62 9.16 13.55
C ASN A 120 4.20 10.60 13.22
N HIS A 121 3.01 10.80 12.64
CA HIS A 121 2.51 12.12 12.23
C HIS A 121 2.44 13.17 13.35
N GLU A 122 2.24 12.73 14.61
CA GLU A 122 2.31 13.60 15.80
C GLU A 122 3.74 14.06 16.12
N GLY A 123 4.75 13.29 15.69
CA GLY A 123 6.16 13.64 15.83
C GLY A 123 6.73 13.44 17.24
N ASP A 124 6.05 12.70 18.12
CA ASP A 124 6.44 12.45 19.51
C ASP A 124 6.89 11.00 19.76
N GLY A 125 6.78 10.12 18.76
CA GLY A 125 7.11 8.71 18.87
C GLY A 125 6.09 7.89 19.64
N SER A 126 4.90 8.44 19.92
CA SER A 126 3.81 7.72 20.56
C SER A 126 3.26 6.59 19.69
N PHE A 127 3.36 6.73 18.36
CA PHE A 127 2.81 5.82 17.34
C PHE A 127 1.33 5.49 17.58
N THR A 128 0.54 6.48 18.02
CA THR A 128 -0.90 6.32 18.31
C THR A 128 -1.70 5.83 17.10
N ALA A 129 -1.26 6.17 15.89
CA ALA A 129 -1.83 5.65 14.65
C ALA A 129 -1.77 4.12 14.50
N LEU A 130 -0.80 3.46 15.15
CA LEU A 130 -0.70 2.01 15.11
C LEU A 130 -1.69 1.36 16.11
N PRO A 131 -2.21 0.17 15.77
CA PRO A 131 -2.83 -0.71 16.75
C PRO A 131 -1.94 -0.88 17.99
N GLU A 132 -2.56 -0.93 19.17
CA GLU A 132 -1.87 -0.97 20.46
C GLU A 132 -0.78 -2.05 20.52
N GLY A 133 -1.10 -3.27 20.06
CA GLY A 133 -0.18 -4.40 20.05
C GLY A 133 1.07 -4.22 19.17
N LEU A 134 1.09 -3.24 18.26
CA LEU A 134 2.21 -2.96 17.38
C LEU A 134 3.11 -1.80 17.87
N ARG A 135 2.63 -1.00 18.82
CA ARG A 135 3.32 0.24 19.25
C ARG A 135 4.69 -0.04 19.85
N GLU A 136 4.81 -1.06 20.71
CA GLU A 136 6.08 -1.42 21.32
C GLU A 136 7.09 -1.94 20.29
N GLN A 137 6.63 -2.73 19.32
CA GLN A 137 7.50 -3.16 18.22
C GLN A 137 7.99 -1.95 17.41
N ALA A 138 7.13 -0.98 17.11
CA ALA A 138 7.51 0.24 16.42
C ALA A 138 8.52 1.07 17.23
N ARG A 139 8.30 1.28 18.53
CA ARG A 139 9.28 1.94 19.42
C ARG A 139 10.65 1.25 19.40
N ALA A 140 10.65 -0.08 19.31
CA ALA A 140 11.87 -0.87 19.31
C ALA A 140 12.61 -0.91 17.95
N THR A 141 11.91 -0.65 16.84
CA THR A 141 12.46 -0.88 15.47
C THR A 141 12.46 0.36 14.58
N PHE A 142 11.72 1.42 14.92
CA PHE A 142 11.60 2.64 14.13
C PHE A 142 12.46 3.74 14.76
N ALA A 143 13.58 4.05 14.12
CA ALA A 143 14.51 5.08 14.55
C ALA A 143 14.28 6.37 13.77
N TYR A 144 14.06 7.48 14.49
CA TYR A 144 14.05 8.83 13.94
C TYR A 144 15.27 9.56 14.51
N PRO A 145 16.43 9.53 13.81
CA PRO A 145 17.67 10.13 14.31
C PRO A 145 17.52 11.63 14.54
N ALA A 146 18.29 12.18 15.49
CA ALA A 146 18.30 13.62 15.72
C ALA A 146 18.78 14.37 14.45
N VAL A 147 18.09 15.45 14.12
CA VAL A 147 18.50 16.39 13.08
C VAL A 147 19.06 17.60 13.79
N LEU A 148 20.38 17.74 13.76
CA LEU A 148 21.06 18.84 14.46
C LEU A 148 20.91 20.12 13.66
N GLY A 149 20.42 21.16 14.32
CA GLY A 149 20.16 22.43 13.67
C GLY A 149 19.22 23.33 14.47
N SER A 150 18.73 24.37 13.83
CA SER A 150 17.88 25.39 14.48
C SER A 150 16.68 25.82 13.64
N SER A 151 16.47 25.24 12.46
CA SER A 151 15.24 25.49 11.69
C SER A 151 14.10 24.56 12.10
N SER A 152 12.97 24.66 11.40
CA SER A 152 11.82 23.77 11.53
C SER A 152 12.09 22.31 11.16
N TYR A 153 13.24 22.03 10.54
CA TYR A 153 13.70 20.69 10.18
C TYR A 153 14.49 20.00 11.30
N ALA A 154 14.95 20.76 12.29
CA ALA A 154 15.62 20.21 13.45
C ALA A 154 14.66 19.34 14.28
N ARG A 155 15.16 18.22 14.79
CA ARG A 155 14.40 17.37 15.72
C ARG A 155 15.31 16.67 16.71
N THR A 156 14.78 16.38 17.89
CA THR A 156 15.38 15.43 18.83
C THR A 156 15.20 14.00 18.30
N ALA A 157 16.04 13.08 18.79
CA ALA A 157 15.90 11.67 18.43
C ALA A 157 14.63 11.07 19.05
N ILE A 158 13.92 10.24 18.28
CA ILE A 158 12.65 9.62 18.69
C ILE A 158 12.69 8.12 18.32
N GLY A 159 12.05 7.29 19.15
CA GLY A 159 11.91 5.85 18.90
C GLY A 159 13.20 5.07 19.15
N ALA A 160 13.49 4.11 18.28
CA ALA A 160 14.62 3.21 18.41
C ALA A 160 15.96 3.94 18.24
N THR A 161 17.00 3.44 18.91
CA THR A 161 18.36 3.89 18.64
C THR A 161 18.83 3.29 17.31
N PRO A 162 19.44 4.08 16.40
CA PRO A 162 20.01 3.54 15.17
C PRO A 162 20.99 2.38 15.44
N PRO A 163 20.98 1.31 14.60
CA PRO A 163 21.82 0.14 14.77
C PRO A 163 23.30 0.47 15.05
N PRO A 164 24.02 -0.33 15.86
CA PRO A 164 25.40 -0.03 16.26
C PRO A 164 26.43 0.04 15.13
N PHE A 165 26.12 -0.50 13.94
CA PHE A 165 27.01 -0.40 12.78
C PHE A 165 27.11 1.02 12.21
N PHE A 166 26.18 1.92 12.58
CA PHE A 166 26.25 3.31 12.20
C PHE A 166 27.27 4.07 13.06
N ILE A 167 28.29 4.65 12.41
CA ILE A 167 29.34 5.44 13.10
C ILE A 167 28.86 6.82 13.55
N GLY A 168 27.90 7.40 12.82
CA GLY A 168 27.20 8.64 13.13
C GLY A 168 25.71 8.37 13.23
N LYS A 169 25.03 9.02 14.18
CA LYS A 169 23.60 8.79 14.51
C LYS A 169 22.74 10.02 14.33
N THR A 170 23.21 10.98 13.54
CA THR A 170 22.51 12.24 13.29
C THR A 170 22.33 12.44 11.80
N ILE A 171 21.36 13.28 11.45
CA ILE A 171 21.10 13.71 10.08
C ILE A 171 21.41 15.20 10.01
N ALA A 172 22.06 15.62 8.93
CA ALA A 172 22.29 17.02 8.64
C ALA A 172 20.98 17.67 8.18
N GLU A 173 20.68 18.85 8.72
CA GLU A 173 19.46 19.61 8.42
C GLU A 173 19.17 19.75 6.91
N PRO A 174 20.16 20.09 6.04
CA PRO A 174 19.91 20.19 4.60
C PRO A 174 19.46 18.88 3.95
N THR A 175 19.90 17.73 4.44
CA THR A 175 19.54 16.43 3.87
C THR A 175 18.14 16.02 4.30
N GLN A 176 17.75 16.31 5.54
CA GLN A 176 16.36 16.12 5.95
C GLN A 176 15.43 17.07 5.19
N ALA A 177 15.78 18.35 5.09
CA ALA A 177 15.02 19.35 4.33
C ALA A 177 14.86 18.95 2.85
N LEU A 178 15.91 18.43 2.21
CA LEU A 178 15.83 17.89 0.85
C LEU A 178 14.77 16.79 0.74
N CYS A 179 14.74 15.84 1.68
CA CYS A 179 13.75 14.76 1.65
C CYS A 179 12.32 15.29 1.78
N SER A 180 12.07 16.22 2.71
CA SER A 180 10.75 16.88 2.86
C SER A 180 10.34 17.65 1.61
N LEU A 181 11.21 18.54 1.13
CA LEU A 181 10.89 19.45 0.03
C LEU A 181 10.69 18.72 -1.30
N VAL A 182 11.41 17.62 -1.54
CA VAL A 182 11.23 16.80 -2.75
C VAL A 182 9.87 16.10 -2.75
N PHE A 183 9.43 15.58 -1.60
CA PHE A 183 8.08 15.03 -1.47
C PHE A 183 7.01 16.11 -1.64
N GLU A 184 7.12 17.22 -0.90
CA GLU A 184 6.16 18.35 -0.97
C GLU A 184 6.01 18.88 -2.41
N ALA A 185 7.11 18.99 -3.15
CA ALA A 185 7.11 19.47 -4.53
C ALA A 185 6.44 18.51 -5.54
N THR A 186 6.14 17.27 -5.14
CA THR A 186 5.56 16.24 -6.03
C THR A 186 4.17 15.79 -5.60
N ALA A 187 3.83 15.91 -4.32
CA ALA A 187 2.62 15.31 -3.76
C ALA A 187 1.33 15.74 -4.48
N GLU A 188 1.12 17.04 -4.70
CA GLU A 188 -0.10 17.56 -5.33
C GLU A 188 -0.24 17.10 -6.79
N SER A 189 0.81 17.29 -7.60
CA SER A 189 0.79 16.95 -9.02
C SER A 189 0.63 15.46 -9.27
N VAL A 190 1.28 14.63 -8.45
CA VAL A 190 1.16 13.17 -8.53
C VAL A 190 -0.22 12.71 -8.08
N THR A 191 -0.78 13.30 -7.02
CA THR A 191 -2.16 13.00 -6.59
C THR A 191 -3.16 13.31 -7.70
N GLY A 192 -2.99 14.43 -8.41
CA GLY A 192 -3.86 14.80 -9.53
C GLY A 192 -3.90 13.78 -10.68
N LEU A 193 -2.91 12.90 -10.80
CA LEU A 193 -2.91 11.82 -11.80
C LEU A 193 -3.94 10.72 -11.49
N PHE A 194 -4.38 10.58 -10.24
CA PHE A 194 -5.45 9.66 -9.85
C PHE A 194 -6.85 10.17 -10.23
N ASP A 195 -6.97 11.47 -10.54
CA ASP A 195 -8.22 12.12 -10.95
C ASP A 195 -8.43 12.17 -12.47
N ALA A 196 -7.59 11.46 -13.24
CA ALA A 196 -7.67 11.42 -14.70
C ALA A 196 -8.88 10.64 -15.25
N ASP A 197 -9.55 9.85 -14.42
CA ASP A 197 -10.69 9.03 -14.83
C ASP A 197 -11.99 9.86 -14.90
N PRO A 198 -12.88 9.58 -15.88
CA PRO A 198 -14.09 10.35 -16.07
C PRO A 198 -15.08 10.13 -14.91
N PRO A 199 -16.03 11.06 -14.70
CA PRO A 199 -17.01 10.94 -13.63
C PRO A 199 -17.95 9.73 -13.83
N ARG A 200 -18.65 9.34 -12.77
CA ARG A 200 -19.44 8.10 -12.69
C ARG A 200 -20.42 7.91 -13.85
N GLU A 201 -21.06 8.98 -14.31
CA GLU A 201 -22.03 9.02 -15.40
C GLU A 201 -21.45 8.74 -16.79
N GLN A 202 -20.13 8.90 -16.94
CA GLN A 202 -19.41 8.62 -18.18
C GLN A 202 -18.74 7.23 -18.18
N LEU A 203 -18.71 6.55 -17.03
CA LEU A 203 -18.28 5.17 -16.98
C LEU A 203 -19.23 4.27 -17.78
N ARG A 204 -18.67 3.20 -18.35
CA ARG A 204 -19.38 2.21 -19.16
C ARG A 204 -19.21 0.83 -18.58
N ASP A 205 -20.26 0.01 -18.72
CA ASP A 205 -20.30 -1.33 -18.17
C ASP A 205 -19.43 -2.29 -19.00
N PRO A 206 -18.31 -2.82 -18.48
CA PRO A 206 -17.47 -3.75 -19.23
C PRO A 206 -18.19 -5.06 -19.57
N GLY A 207 -19.28 -5.40 -18.88
CA GLY A 207 -20.13 -6.55 -19.18
C GLY A 207 -20.92 -6.42 -20.49
N THR A 208 -21.01 -5.22 -21.09
CA THR A 208 -21.66 -5.03 -22.40
C THR A 208 -20.71 -5.19 -23.58
N LEU A 209 -19.39 -5.32 -23.32
CA LEU A 209 -18.39 -5.52 -24.36
C LEU A 209 -18.42 -6.97 -24.87
N PRO A 210 -18.14 -7.20 -26.16
CA PRO A 210 -18.09 -8.56 -26.69
C PRO A 210 -16.86 -9.32 -26.18
N PRO A 211 -16.88 -10.67 -26.13
CA PRO A 211 -15.80 -11.47 -25.54
C PRO A 211 -14.41 -11.27 -26.16
N GLU A 212 -14.34 -10.90 -27.44
CA GLU A 212 -13.11 -10.62 -28.17
C GLU A 212 -12.52 -9.23 -27.90
N HIS A 213 -13.24 -8.35 -27.22
CA HIS A 213 -12.79 -7.00 -26.92
C HIS A 213 -11.47 -7.03 -26.13
N PRO A 214 -10.47 -6.18 -26.45
CA PRO A 214 -9.18 -6.17 -25.78
C PRO A 214 -9.26 -6.09 -24.25
N ILE A 215 -10.16 -5.26 -23.73
CA ILE A 215 -10.43 -5.11 -22.28
C ILE A 215 -10.94 -6.42 -21.67
N VAL A 216 -11.95 -7.06 -22.29
CA VAL A 216 -12.52 -8.32 -21.80
C VAL A 216 -11.47 -9.43 -21.82
N ARG A 217 -10.69 -9.53 -22.91
CA ARG A 217 -9.58 -10.49 -23.01
C ARG A 217 -8.52 -10.25 -21.93
N ALA A 218 -8.18 -9.00 -21.64
CA ALA A 218 -7.20 -8.66 -20.62
C ALA A 218 -7.70 -8.95 -19.20
N LEU A 219 -8.98 -8.64 -18.91
CA LEU A 219 -9.67 -9.04 -17.68
C LEU A 219 -9.64 -10.56 -17.50
N LYS A 220 -10.12 -11.33 -18.50
CA LYS A 220 -10.16 -12.80 -18.48
C LYS A 220 -8.79 -13.45 -18.30
N ARG A 221 -7.73 -12.87 -18.88
CA ARG A 221 -6.34 -13.32 -18.67
C ARG A 221 -5.86 -13.07 -17.24
N THR A 222 -6.27 -11.96 -16.63
CA THR A 222 -5.87 -11.58 -15.27
C THR A 222 -6.68 -12.37 -14.22
N CYS A 223 -7.97 -12.52 -14.45
CA CYS A 223 -8.91 -13.25 -13.62
C CYS A 223 -9.91 -13.99 -14.54
N PRO A 224 -9.82 -15.33 -14.68
CA PRO A 224 -10.74 -16.10 -15.53
C PRO A 224 -12.22 -15.92 -15.17
N ASP A 225 -12.51 -15.66 -13.90
CA ASP A 225 -13.84 -15.41 -13.35
C ASP A 225 -14.37 -14.00 -13.65
N ALA A 226 -13.57 -13.11 -14.24
CA ALA A 226 -14.01 -11.75 -14.56
C ALA A 226 -15.29 -11.76 -15.42
N LEU A 227 -16.22 -10.88 -15.06
CA LEU A 227 -17.54 -10.68 -15.68
C LEU A 227 -18.46 -11.92 -15.62
N THR A 228 -18.16 -12.92 -14.78
CA THR A 228 -19.03 -14.10 -14.59
C THR A 228 -20.06 -13.93 -13.47
N TYR A 229 -19.90 -12.89 -12.66
CA TYR A 229 -20.81 -12.52 -11.58
C TYR A 229 -21.11 -11.04 -11.64
N ARG A 230 -22.36 -10.70 -11.31
CA ARG A 230 -22.82 -9.33 -11.16
C ARG A 230 -23.85 -9.26 -10.03
N CYS A 231 -23.72 -8.27 -9.15
CA CYS A 231 -24.75 -7.92 -8.17
C CYS A 231 -25.20 -6.47 -8.32
N THR A 232 -26.11 -6.07 -7.42
CA THR A 232 -26.41 -4.64 -7.26
C THR A 232 -25.13 -3.92 -6.83
N PRO A 233 -24.73 -2.80 -7.48
CA PRO A 233 -23.55 -2.03 -7.08
C PRO A 233 -23.53 -1.75 -5.59
N GLN A 234 -22.37 -1.91 -4.96
CA GLN A 234 -22.14 -1.69 -3.52
C GLN A 234 -22.94 -2.61 -2.57
N ARG A 235 -23.70 -3.58 -3.10
CA ARG A 235 -24.51 -4.52 -2.31
C ARG A 235 -24.19 -5.95 -2.75
N PRO A 236 -22.99 -6.48 -2.41
CA PRO A 236 -22.66 -7.87 -2.68
C PRO A 236 -23.64 -8.80 -1.98
N ASP A 237 -24.03 -9.87 -2.67
CA ASP A 237 -24.98 -10.86 -2.19
C ASP A 237 -24.33 -12.26 -2.11
N ALA A 238 -25.11 -13.26 -1.70
CA ALA A 238 -24.65 -14.64 -1.54
C ALA A 238 -23.99 -15.24 -2.80
N GLY A 239 -24.30 -14.74 -3.99
CA GLY A 239 -23.67 -15.20 -5.24
C GLY A 239 -22.17 -14.92 -5.31
N LEU A 240 -21.64 -14.01 -4.49
CA LEU A 240 -20.20 -13.73 -4.39
C LEU A 240 -19.42 -14.82 -3.62
N ALA A 241 -20.11 -15.59 -2.78
CA ALA A 241 -19.48 -16.54 -1.86
C ALA A 241 -18.54 -17.57 -2.54
N PRO A 242 -18.91 -18.20 -3.68
CA PRO A 242 -18.03 -19.17 -4.33
C PRO A 242 -16.66 -18.62 -4.72
N TYR A 243 -16.59 -17.34 -5.11
CA TYR A 243 -15.36 -16.67 -5.51
C TYR A 243 -14.45 -16.40 -4.30
N LEU A 244 -15.01 -15.84 -3.23
CA LEU A 244 -14.26 -15.59 -1.99
C LEU A 244 -13.77 -16.90 -1.36
N GLN A 245 -14.64 -17.91 -1.27
CA GLN A 245 -14.26 -19.22 -0.75
C GLN A 245 -13.19 -19.91 -1.59
N HIS A 246 -13.26 -19.80 -2.93
CA HIS A 246 -12.23 -20.36 -3.79
C HIS A 246 -10.88 -19.69 -3.55
N ALA A 247 -10.84 -18.35 -3.48
CA ALA A 247 -9.62 -17.61 -3.17
C ALA A 247 -9.08 -17.98 -1.77
N ALA A 248 -9.93 -18.04 -0.75
CA ALA A 248 -9.54 -18.41 0.61
C ALA A 248 -8.98 -19.84 0.67
N ARG A 249 -9.60 -20.82 -0.02
CA ARG A 249 -9.05 -22.18 -0.14
C ARG A 249 -7.69 -22.18 -0.81
N ARG A 250 -7.49 -21.34 -1.82
CA ARG A 250 -6.22 -21.25 -2.54
C ARG A 250 -5.09 -20.64 -1.70
N ASP A 251 -5.40 -19.63 -0.87
CA ASP A 251 -4.46 -19.08 0.12
C ASP A 251 -4.09 -20.12 1.18
N ARG A 252 -5.08 -20.83 1.76
CA ARG A 252 -4.83 -21.91 2.74
C ARG A 252 -3.98 -23.04 2.16
N ALA A 253 -4.22 -23.42 0.92
CA ALA A 253 -3.41 -24.42 0.21
C ALA A 253 -1.95 -23.98 0.02
N GLN A 254 -1.66 -22.69 0.13
CA GLN A 254 -0.32 -22.10 0.07
C GLN A 254 0.21 -21.70 1.46
N GLY A 255 -0.44 -22.13 2.54
CA GLY A 255 -0.02 -21.87 3.92
C GLY A 255 -0.50 -20.54 4.51
N GLY A 256 -1.41 -19.81 3.84
CA GLY A 256 -2.02 -18.59 4.36
C GLY A 256 -3.28 -18.85 5.22
N PRO A 257 -3.82 -17.80 5.87
CA PRO A 257 -4.99 -17.92 6.77
C PRO A 257 -6.34 -18.10 6.05
N GLY A 258 -6.38 -18.02 4.72
CA GLY A 258 -7.60 -17.89 3.93
C GLY A 258 -7.90 -16.45 3.54
N ASP A 259 -6.85 -15.64 3.37
CA ASP A 259 -6.94 -14.25 2.94
C ASP A 259 -7.44 -14.17 1.48
N ALA A 260 -8.51 -13.42 1.27
CA ALA A 260 -9.19 -13.33 -0.01
C ALA A 260 -9.89 -11.98 -0.17
N VAL A 261 -9.76 -11.41 -1.37
CA VAL A 261 -10.39 -10.15 -1.76
C VAL A 261 -10.90 -10.27 -3.18
N VAL A 262 -12.06 -9.67 -3.45
CA VAL A 262 -12.56 -9.44 -4.80
C VAL A 262 -12.73 -7.95 -5.05
N LEU A 263 -12.58 -7.55 -6.31
CA LEU A 263 -12.92 -6.21 -6.79
C LEU A 263 -14.17 -6.30 -7.67
N LEU A 264 -15.19 -5.56 -7.29
CA LEU A 264 -16.39 -5.29 -8.09
C LEU A 264 -16.27 -3.90 -8.71
N ASP A 265 -16.67 -3.75 -9.97
CA ASP A 265 -16.71 -2.44 -10.62
C ASP A 265 -17.91 -1.59 -10.18
N ALA A 266 -18.03 -0.39 -10.75
CA ALA A 266 -19.13 0.53 -10.48
C ALA A 266 -20.52 -0.01 -10.84
N PHE A 267 -20.60 -1.08 -11.64
CA PHE A 267 -21.81 -1.73 -12.13
C PHE A 267 -22.10 -3.06 -11.43
N GLY A 268 -21.26 -3.42 -10.44
CA GLY A 268 -21.37 -4.64 -9.65
C GLY A 268 -20.76 -5.87 -10.31
N ASN A 269 -20.04 -5.74 -11.43
CA ASN A 269 -19.39 -6.86 -12.09
C ASN A 269 -18.14 -7.28 -11.33
N LEU A 270 -17.93 -8.59 -11.18
CA LEU A 270 -16.65 -9.13 -10.70
C LEU A 270 -15.53 -8.83 -11.70
N LEU A 271 -14.54 -8.04 -11.30
CA LEU A 271 -13.35 -7.79 -12.11
C LEU A 271 -12.20 -8.70 -11.73
N LEU A 272 -11.91 -8.80 -10.43
CA LEU A 272 -10.77 -9.54 -9.90
C LEU A 272 -11.16 -10.38 -8.69
N ARG A 273 -10.45 -11.50 -8.53
CA ARG A 273 -10.51 -12.37 -7.38
C ARG A 273 -9.09 -12.76 -7.00
N CYS A 274 -8.64 -12.28 -5.86
CA CYS A 274 -7.27 -12.39 -5.39
C CYS A 274 -7.22 -13.11 -4.04
N HIS A 275 -6.09 -13.76 -3.79
CA HIS A 275 -5.78 -14.49 -2.57
C HIS A 275 -4.38 -14.10 -2.10
N GLY A 276 -4.11 -14.29 -0.81
CA GLY A 276 -2.77 -14.04 -0.25
C GLY A 276 -1.68 -14.89 -0.90
N GLN A 277 -0.46 -14.36 -0.93
CA GLN A 277 0.74 -15.07 -1.38
C GLN A 277 1.84 -14.98 -0.32
N ARG A 278 1.43 -15.16 0.95
CA ARG A 278 2.30 -14.95 2.12
C ARG A 278 3.47 -15.94 2.22
N SER A 279 3.36 -17.10 1.57
CA SER A 279 4.48 -18.04 1.39
C SER A 279 5.60 -17.49 0.52
N GLN A 280 5.33 -16.51 -0.34
CA GLN A 280 6.36 -15.84 -1.15
C GLN A 280 6.92 -14.60 -0.46
N SER A 281 6.11 -13.87 0.29
CA SER A 281 6.51 -12.67 1.04
C SER A 281 5.45 -12.36 2.09
N ALA A 282 5.87 -12.10 3.33
CA ALA A 282 4.96 -11.88 4.46
C ALA A 282 3.96 -10.73 4.24
N ILE A 283 4.29 -9.80 3.33
CA ILE A 283 3.52 -8.58 3.03
C ILE A 283 2.59 -8.70 1.79
N ARG A 284 2.48 -9.90 1.20
CA ARG A 284 1.60 -10.15 0.04
C ARG A 284 0.23 -10.66 0.48
N THR A 285 -0.58 -9.75 1.05
CA THR A 285 -2.01 -10.00 1.34
C THR A 285 -2.82 -10.03 0.05
N ALA A 286 -4.04 -10.59 0.12
CA ALA A 286 -4.96 -10.65 -1.00
C ALA A 286 -5.31 -9.25 -1.53
N PHE A 287 -5.44 -8.26 -0.64
CA PHE A 287 -5.71 -6.89 -1.04
C PHE A 287 -4.55 -6.26 -1.82
N MET A 288 -3.31 -6.43 -1.34
CA MET A 288 -2.10 -5.95 -2.03
C MET A 288 -2.00 -6.53 -3.44
N GLU A 289 -2.31 -7.83 -3.59
CA GLU A 289 -2.35 -8.48 -4.90
C GLU A 289 -3.50 -7.94 -5.77
N CYS A 290 -4.66 -7.67 -5.19
CA CYS A 290 -5.82 -7.16 -5.91
C CYS A 290 -5.59 -5.76 -6.46
N THR A 291 -5.12 -4.83 -5.64
CA THR A 291 -4.87 -3.44 -6.07
C THR A 291 -3.77 -3.36 -7.11
N ARG A 292 -2.67 -4.10 -6.90
CA ARG A 292 -1.57 -4.21 -7.87
C ARG A 292 -2.05 -4.82 -9.19
N ALA A 293 -2.81 -5.92 -9.15
CA ALA A 293 -3.30 -6.57 -10.36
C ALA A 293 -4.22 -5.64 -11.17
N TYR A 294 -5.06 -4.86 -10.50
CA TYR A 294 -5.93 -3.90 -11.17
C TYR A 294 -5.16 -2.75 -11.81
N ALA A 295 -4.24 -2.13 -11.06
CA ALA A 295 -3.39 -1.06 -11.60
C ALA A 295 -2.54 -1.55 -12.79
N GLN A 296 -1.94 -2.74 -12.68
CA GLN A 296 -1.16 -3.34 -13.77
C GLN A 296 -2.00 -3.70 -14.99
N LEU A 297 -3.24 -4.15 -14.80
CA LEU A 297 -4.17 -4.40 -15.91
C LEU A 297 -4.43 -3.11 -16.68
N ARG A 298 -4.78 -2.03 -15.97
CA ARG A 298 -5.03 -0.72 -16.57
C ARG A 298 -3.77 -0.18 -17.24
N TYR A 299 -2.64 -0.19 -16.55
CA TYR A 299 -1.35 0.28 -17.06
C TYR A 299 -0.98 -0.41 -18.39
N LYS A 300 -1.04 -1.74 -18.46
CA LYS A 300 -0.71 -2.51 -19.68
C LYS A 300 -1.64 -2.23 -20.86
N LEU A 301 -2.88 -1.80 -20.60
CA LEU A 301 -3.82 -1.43 -21.65
C LEU A 301 -3.61 0.02 -22.13
N MET A 302 -3.03 0.89 -21.28
CA MET A 302 -2.88 2.32 -21.56
C MET A 302 -1.46 2.73 -21.99
N GLU A 303 -0.42 2.04 -21.51
CA GLU A 303 0.97 2.33 -21.86
C GLU A 303 1.20 2.14 -23.36
N GLY A 304 1.66 3.20 -24.03
CA GLY A 304 1.86 3.21 -25.49
C GLY A 304 0.57 3.28 -26.32
N ALA A 305 -0.61 3.30 -25.68
CA ALA A 305 -1.89 3.47 -26.36
C ALA A 305 -2.15 4.93 -26.75
N THR A 306 -2.99 5.15 -27.77
CA THR A 306 -3.44 6.49 -28.15
C THR A 306 -4.33 7.11 -27.07
N PRO A 307 -4.46 8.45 -27.00
CA PRO A 307 -5.34 9.11 -26.02
C PRO A 307 -6.76 8.54 -26.02
N ALA A 308 -7.36 8.32 -27.20
CA ALA A 308 -8.70 7.76 -27.31
C ALA A 308 -8.83 6.33 -26.74
N GLN A 309 -7.79 5.50 -26.92
CA GLN A 309 -7.75 4.16 -26.32
C GLN A 309 -7.58 4.22 -24.80
N GLN A 310 -6.76 5.16 -24.30
CA GLN A 310 -6.65 5.35 -22.85
C GLN A 310 -7.99 5.79 -22.27
N ASP A 311 -8.68 6.73 -22.91
CA ASP A 311 -10.00 7.19 -22.46
C ASP A 311 -11.04 6.07 -22.48
N GLU A 312 -11.03 5.21 -23.50
CA GLU A 312 -11.85 3.99 -23.52
C GLU A 312 -11.55 3.07 -22.32
N VAL A 313 -10.27 2.84 -22.01
CA VAL A 313 -9.88 2.04 -20.84
C VAL A 313 -10.38 2.70 -19.55
N ARG A 314 -10.26 4.02 -19.40
CA ARG A 314 -10.77 4.75 -18.21
C ARG A 314 -12.29 4.68 -18.09
N GLN A 315 -13.03 4.65 -19.20
CA GLN A 315 -14.48 4.52 -19.18
C GLN A 315 -14.95 3.13 -18.71
N TYR A 316 -14.29 2.06 -19.15
CA TYR A 316 -14.69 0.68 -18.81
C TYR A 316 -14.01 0.12 -17.56
N LEU A 317 -12.76 0.51 -17.30
CA LEU A 317 -11.94 0.15 -16.14
C LEU A 317 -11.58 1.42 -15.37
N GLY A 318 -12.60 2.06 -14.80
CA GLY A 318 -12.47 3.30 -14.03
C GLY A 318 -11.73 3.12 -12.71
N HIS A 319 -11.63 4.22 -11.97
CA HIS A 319 -10.87 4.26 -10.73
C HIS A 319 -11.51 3.34 -9.68
N PRO A 320 -10.73 2.63 -8.83
CA PRO A 320 -11.28 1.76 -7.79
C PRO A 320 -12.27 2.43 -6.83
N ARG A 321 -12.23 3.76 -6.71
CA ARG A 321 -13.16 4.57 -5.88
C ARG A 321 -14.62 4.43 -6.29
N ASP A 322 -14.88 4.07 -7.55
CA ASP A 322 -16.23 3.85 -8.07
C ASP A 322 -16.69 2.40 -7.86
N GLY A 323 -15.78 1.48 -7.57
CA GLY A 323 -16.05 0.07 -7.34
C GLY A 323 -16.22 -0.30 -5.87
N THR A 324 -16.09 -1.60 -5.58
CA THR A 324 -16.14 -2.14 -4.22
C THR A 324 -15.13 -3.26 -4.07
N PHE A 325 -14.21 -3.12 -3.13
CA PHE A 325 -13.42 -4.22 -2.61
C PHE A 325 -14.23 -4.97 -1.55
N VAL A 326 -14.38 -6.29 -1.72
CA VAL A 326 -15.02 -7.15 -0.74
C VAL A 326 -14.00 -8.14 -0.21
N PHE A 327 -13.67 -8.03 1.07
CA PHE A 327 -12.75 -8.91 1.77
C PHE A 327 -13.51 -10.09 2.37
N ALA A 328 -12.95 -11.30 2.32
CA ALA A 328 -13.53 -12.43 3.03
C ALA A 328 -13.51 -12.19 4.55
N GLN A 329 -12.43 -11.59 5.05
CA GLN A 329 -12.20 -11.24 6.45
C GLN A 329 -11.84 -9.76 6.55
N GLY A 330 -12.46 -9.03 7.46
CA GLY A 330 -12.17 -7.62 7.69
C GLY A 330 -10.77 -7.38 8.26
N PRO A 331 -10.28 -6.12 8.27
CA PRO A 331 -8.99 -5.78 8.85
C PRO A 331 -8.93 -6.15 10.34
N GLY A 332 -7.83 -6.80 10.74
CA GLY A 332 -7.47 -7.01 12.13
C GLY A 332 -6.66 -5.83 12.71
N ASP A 333 -6.31 -5.95 13.99
CA ASP A 333 -5.40 -5.05 14.70
C ASP A 333 -3.93 -5.49 14.60
N ASP A 334 -3.64 -6.44 13.71
CA ASP A 334 -2.29 -6.89 13.39
C ASP A 334 -1.64 -6.04 12.27
N ALA A 335 -0.36 -6.30 12.04
CA ALA A 335 0.42 -5.56 11.03
C ALA A 335 -0.13 -5.73 9.60
N ALA A 336 -0.78 -6.87 9.30
CA ALA A 336 -1.36 -7.13 7.97
C ALA A 336 -2.67 -6.36 7.77
N GLY A 337 -3.53 -6.31 8.79
CA GLY A 337 -4.75 -5.50 8.82
C GLY A 337 -4.43 -4.02 8.67
N PHE A 338 -3.46 -3.53 9.45
CA PHE A 338 -3.01 -2.14 9.35
C PHE A 338 -2.38 -1.81 7.98
N MET A 339 -1.56 -2.72 7.45
CA MET A 339 -1.02 -2.58 6.09
C MET A 339 -2.12 -2.49 5.04
N ASN A 340 -3.17 -3.32 5.12
CA ASN A 340 -4.30 -3.29 4.20
C ASN A 340 -5.08 -1.97 4.27
N LEU A 341 -5.30 -1.42 5.47
CA LEU A 341 -5.90 -0.08 5.63
C LEU A 341 -5.05 1.01 4.98
N GLY A 342 -3.73 0.95 5.19
CA GLY A 342 -2.80 1.88 4.55
C GLY A 342 -2.76 1.76 3.03
N ALA A 343 -2.76 0.52 2.52
CA ALA A 343 -2.77 0.24 1.09
C ALA A 343 -4.08 0.67 0.43
N TYR A 344 -5.19 0.57 1.16
CA TYR A 344 -6.48 1.09 0.68
C TYR A 344 -6.38 2.59 0.46
N GLY A 345 -5.80 3.31 1.43
CA GLY A 345 -5.57 4.74 1.27
C GLY A 345 -4.72 5.07 0.04
N SER A 346 -3.63 4.33 -0.19
CA SER A 346 -2.78 4.55 -1.37
C SER A 346 -3.38 4.06 -2.69
N THR A 347 -4.43 3.22 -2.63
CA THR A 347 -5.21 2.86 -3.82
C THR A 347 -6.23 3.95 -4.17
N MET A 348 -6.73 4.66 -3.16
CA MET A 348 -7.72 5.73 -3.34
C MET A 348 -7.07 7.09 -3.65
N GLU A 349 -5.95 7.41 -2.99
CA GLU A 349 -5.15 8.67 -3.07
C GLU A 349 -5.96 9.98 -3.02
N GLY A 350 -7.23 9.92 -2.65
CA GLY A 350 -8.13 11.04 -2.72
C GLY A 350 -9.47 10.78 -2.02
N PRO A 351 -10.33 11.82 -1.98
CA PRO A 351 -11.63 11.72 -1.34
C PRO A 351 -12.52 10.68 -2.03
N LEU A 352 -13.31 9.97 -1.23
CA LEU A 352 -14.27 9.01 -1.74
C LEU A 352 -15.47 9.73 -2.35
N PRO A 353 -15.99 9.26 -3.49
CA PRO A 353 -17.19 9.83 -4.09
C PRO A 353 -18.42 9.66 -3.21
N ALA A 354 -19.26 10.71 -3.12
CA ALA A 354 -20.46 10.70 -2.29
C ALA A 354 -21.48 9.60 -2.67
N HIS A 355 -21.50 9.19 -3.95
CA HIS A 355 -22.39 8.12 -4.44
C HIS A 355 -21.96 6.71 -4.04
N ASN A 356 -20.76 6.55 -3.46
CA ASN A 356 -20.25 5.25 -3.03
C ASN A 356 -19.59 5.42 -1.65
N PRO A 357 -20.33 5.30 -0.55
CA PRO A 357 -19.74 5.34 0.79
C PRO A 357 -19.24 3.96 1.25
N ALA A 358 -19.37 2.91 0.41
CA ALA A 358 -19.20 1.51 0.78
C ALA A 358 -18.18 0.79 -0.11
N GLN A 359 -17.09 1.45 -0.50
CA GLN A 359 -16.04 0.81 -1.32
C GLN A 359 -15.29 -0.28 -0.59
N PHE A 360 -15.07 -0.13 0.72
CA PHE A 360 -14.34 -1.09 1.53
C PHE A 360 -15.35 -1.92 2.31
N GLN A 361 -15.64 -3.13 1.83
CA GLN A 361 -16.51 -4.08 2.52
C GLN A 361 -15.77 -5.34 2.96
N TYR A 362 -16.26 -5.98 4.01
CA TYR A 362 -15.78 -7.27 4.47
C TYR A 362 -16.93 -8.20 4.88
N VAL A 363 -16.75 -9.51 4.74
CA VAL A 363 -17.80 -10.49 5.04
C VAL A 363 -17.77 -10.91 6.51
N LEU A 364 -16.62 -11.41 6.97
CA LEU A 364 -16.43 -11.84 8.36
C LEU A 364 -15.66 -10.77 9.15
N PRO A 365 -16.11 -10.37 10.34
CA PRO A 365 -15.39 -9.40 11.17
C PRO A 365 -14.16 -10.04 11.81
N ALA A 366 -13.00 -9.35 11.73
CA ALA A 366 -11.81 -9.71 12.51
C ALA A 366 -11.80 -8.98 13.86
N LEU A 367 -12.31 -7.75 13.85
CA LEU A 367 -12.57 -6.91 15.01
C LEU A 367 -14.06 -6.61 15.08
N ASP A 368 -14.55 -6.25 16.26
CA ASP A 368 -15.85 -5.62 16.37
C ASP A 368 -15.86 -4.25 15.65
N GLU A 369 -17.05 -3.82 15.23
CA GLU A 369 -17.20 -2.61 14.41
C GLU A 369 -16.73 -1.34 15.13
N ALA A 370 -16.95 -1.25 16.45
CA ALA A 370 -16.53 -0.10 17.23
C ALA A 370 -15.01 -0.01 17.28
N ARG A 371 -14.33 -1.14 17.54
CA ARG A 371 -12.87 -1.21 17.58
C ARG A 371 -12.24 -0.92 16.23
N LEU A 372 -12.84 -1.39 15.14
CA LEU A 372 -12.37 -1.08 13.79
C LEU A 372 -12.56 0.41 13.46
N ALA A 373 -13.67 1.02 13.90
CA ALA A 373 -13.90 2.45 13.73
C ALA A 373 -12.90 3.31 14.53
N GLU A 374 -12.58 2.92 15.78
CA GLU A 374 -11.52 3.55 16.57
C GLU A 374 -10.17 3.47 15.86
N LEU A 375 -9.80 2.29 15.36
CA LEU A 375 -8.56 2.10 14.61
C LEU A 375 -8.48 3.06 13.41
N CYS A 376 -9.57 3.19 12.63
CA CYS A 376 -9.63 4.12 11.50
C CYS A 376 -9.59 5.60 11.92
N ALA A 377 -10.16 5.96 13.09
CA ALA A 377 -10.14 7.32 13.62
C ALA A 377 -8.75 7.74 14.13
N ASP A 378 -7.95 6.78 14.61
CA ASP A 378 -6.58 6.99 15.06
C ASP A 378 -5.57 7.09 13.89
N MET A 379 -5.95 6.67 12.68
CA MET A 379 -5.07 6.75 11.50
C MET A 379 -4.68 8.21 11.17
N PRO A 380 -3.54 8.43 10.50
CA PRO A 380 -3.06 9.76 10.11
C PRO A 380 -4.08 10.55 9.27
N PRO A 381 -4.00 11.90 9.26
CA PRO A 381 -4.97 12.79 8.62
C PRO A 381 -5.38 12.41 7.19
N LEU A 382 -4.44 11.96 6.35
CA LEU A 382 -4.74 11.48 5.00
C LEU A 382 -5.86 10.43 5.01
N TYR A 383 -5.75 9.44 5.89
CA TYR A 383 -6.65 8.30 5.94
C TYR A 383 -8.00 8.64 6.59
N ARG A 384 -7.99 9.38 7.70
CA ARG A 384 -9.21 9.67 8.48
C ARG A 384 -10.01 10.88 7.98
N GLN A 385 -9.34 11.91 7.45
CA GLN A 385 -9.99 13.17 7.04
C GLN A 385 -10.14 13.27 5.53
N ARG A 386 -9.08 12.99 4.76
CA ARG A 386 -9.11 13.18 3.30
C ARG A 386 -9.79 12.01 2.60
N ILE A 387 -9.40 10.79 2.93
CA ILE A 387 -9.98 9.57 2.34
C ILE A 387 -11.24 9.16 3.09
N GLY A 388 -11.23 9.25 4.42
CA GLY A 388 -12.35 8.79 5.24
C GLY A 388 -12.46 7.27 5.25
N THR A 389 -11.34 6.58 5.47
CA THR A 389 -11.26 5.11 5.45
C THR A 389 -12.24 4.52 6.45
N ARG A 390 -13.21 3.75 5.95
CA ARG A 390 -14.29 3.18 6.75
C ARG A 390 -14.70 1.80 6.21
N PRO A 391 -14.01 0.72 6.63
CA PRO A 391 -14.44 -0.62 6.27
C PRO A 391 -15.80 -0.93 6.91
N MET A 392 -16.70 -1.58 6.16
CA MET A 392 -18.03 -1.95 6.64
C MET A 392 -18.32 -3.42 6.38
N GLN A 393 -19.05 -4.06 7.29
CA GLN A 393 -19.50 -5.43 7.03
C GLN A 393 -20.55 -5.43 5.92
N VAL A 394 -20.50 -6.43 5.04
CA VAL A 394 -21.58 -6.69 4.07
C VAL A 394 -22.91 -6.90 4.81
N ARG A 395 -24.01 -6.40 4.23
CA ARG A 395 -25.35 -6.51 4.84
C ARG A 395 -26.05 -7.84 4.57
N ASP A 396 -25.61 -8.57 3.54
CA ASP A 396 -26.25 -9.80 3.12
C ASP A 396 -25.94 -10.95 4.08
N ALA A 397 -26.94 -11.36 4.87
CA ALA A 397 -26.78 -12.40 5.87
C ALA A 397 -26.47 -13.77 5.25
N ALA A 398 -26.92 -14.03 4.02
CA ALA A 398 -26.66 -15.29 3.34
C ALA A 398 -25.20 -15.38 2.87
N LEU A 399 -24.60 -14.28 2.40
CA LEU A 399 -23.17 -14.18 2.11
C LEU A 399 -22.33 -14.39 3.38
N VAL A 400 -22.71 -13.77 4.50
CA VAL A 400 -22.04 -13.97 5.80
C VAL A 400 -22.13 -15.43 6.24
N ALA A 401 -23.32 -16.04 6.16
CA ALA A 401 -23.51 -17.45 6.51
C ALA A 401 -22.68 -18.38 5.63
N ALA A 402 -22.62 -18.10 4.32
CA ALA A 402 -21.86 -18.91 3.37
C ALA A 402 -20.34 -18.90 3.65
N LEU A 403 -19.76 -17.81 4.16
CA LEU A 403 -18.33 -17.77 4.50
C LEU A 403 -17.99 -18.32 5.88
N ARG A 404 -18.99 -18.49 6.77
CA ARG A 404 -18.82 -19.14 8.07
C ARG A 404 -18.82 -20.67 7.98
N ALA A 405 -19.56 -21.21 7.01
CA ALA A 405 -19.56 -22.64 6.67
C ALA A 405 -18.26 -23.03 5.94
#